data_AF-A0A961I158-F1
#
_entry.id   AF-A0A961I158-F1
#
_cell.length_a   1.000
_cell.length_b   1.000
_cell.length_c   1.000
_cell.angle_alpha   90.00
_cell.angle_beta   90.00
_cell.angle_gamma   90.00
#
_symmetry.space_group_name_H-M   'P 1'
#
loop_
_entity.id
_entity.type
_entity.pdbx_description
1 polymer ?
#
loop_
_entity_poly.entity_id
_entity_poly.type
_entity_poly.pdbx_seq_one_letter_code
_entity_poly.pdbx_strand_id
1 'polypeptide(L)'
;MTSDMLYAPFFGLTERPFTLVPDPGFLYWSRQHKKAFAVLEYGILSQAPITLVTGEIGSGKTTLLQQLLSQIDEDVTVGLISNAQGDRGELIQWILNALQVPVDPAASYVQMFQQLQDFLLAEYAAGRRVILIFDEAQNLSMEGLEELRMLTNINSNKDVLVQLILVGQPELRAMVQHPRMRQLAQRVA
;
A
#
# COMPACT_ATOMS: atom_id res chain seq x y z
N MET A 1 -32.02 10.93 -22.31
CA MET A 1 -32.04 11.26 -20.87
C MET A 1 -31.49 10.06 -20.14
N THR A 2 -30.31 10.16 -19.54
CA THR A 2 -29.69 9.03 -18.83
C THR A 2 -30.51 8.70 -17.58
N SER A 3 -30.58 7.42 -17.19
CA SER A 3 -31.35 6.97 -16.03
C SER A 3 -30.98 7.71 -14.73
N ASP A 4 -29.74 8.20 -14.66
CA ASP A 4 -29.19 8.91 -13.50
C ASP A 4 -29.92 10.24 -13.22
N MET A 5 -30.39 10.94 -14.25
CA MET A 5 -31.13 12.20 -14.09
C MET A 5 -32.56 12.02 -13.54
N LEU A 6 -33.09 10.79 -13.53
CA LEU A 6 -34.45 10.51 -13.05
C LEU A 6 -34.43 9.86 -11.66
N TYR A 7 -33.46 8.97 -11.40
CA TYR A 7 -33.38 8.20 -10.16
C TYR A 7 -32.98 9.06 -8.95
N ALA A 8 -31.88 9.82 -9.06
CA ALA A 8 -31.37 10.59 -7.93
C ALA A 8 -32.36 11.67 -7.44
N PRO A 9 -32.98 12.49 -8.33
CA PRO A 9 -34.02 13.44 -7.90
C PRO A 9 -35.28 12.78 -7.33
N PHE A 10 -35.70 11.62 -7.84
CA PHE A 10 -36.87 10.89 -7.35
C PHE A 10 -36.71 10.43 -5.89
N PHE A 11 -35.50 9.98 -5.51
CA PHE A 11 -35.18 9.55 -4.14
C PHE A 11 -34.57 10.66 -3.27
N GLY A 12 -34.41 11.89 -3.79
CA GLY A 12 -33.79 13.00 -3.06
C GLY A 12 -32.29 12.81 -2.80
N LEU A 13 -31.60 12.05 -3.65
CA LEU A 13 -30.17 11.80 -3.57
C LEU A 13 -29.40 12.83 -4.39
N THR A 14 -28.19 13.19 -3.94
CA THR A 14 -27.28 14.08 -4.67
C THR A 14 -26.60 13.39 -5.84
N GLU A 15 -26.42 12.07 -5.72
CA GLU A 15 -25.79 11.23 -6.73
C GLU A 15 -26.30 9.79 -6.67
N ARG A 16 -25.80 8.96 -7.58
CA ARG A 16 -26.24 7.57 -7.71
C ARG A 16 -25.71 6.72 -6.55
N PRO A 17 -26.57 6.06 -5.76
CA PRO A 17 -26.12 5.17 -4.69
C PRO A 17 -25.68 3.80 -5.26
N PHE A 18 -24.94 3.04 -4.45
CA PHE A 18 -24.49 1.67 -4.77
C PHE A 18 -23.60 1.57 -6.03
N THR A 19 -22.74 2.57 -6.25
CA THR A 19 -21.68 2.47 -7.25
C THR A 19 -20.70 1.35 -6.87
N LEU A 20 -20.17 0.65 -7.87
CA LEU A 20 -19.15 -0.37 -7.66
C LEU A 20 -17.80 0.24 -7.25
N VAL A 21 -17.57 1.49 -7.64
CA VAL A 21 -16.36 2.23 -7.27
C VAL A 21 -16.58 2.84 -5.89
N PRO A 22 -15.69 2.57 -4.92
CA PRO A 22 -15.75 3.21 -3.61
C PRO A 22 -15.48 4.71 -3.75
N ASP A 23 -16.27 5.52 -3.04
CA ASP A 23 -16.10 6.96 -2.93
C ASP A 23 -15.71 7.32 -1.48
N PRO A 24 -14.49 7.86 -1.24
CA PRO A 24 -14.05 8.31 0.08
C PRO A 24 -14.98 9.34 0.74
N GLY A 25 -15.70 10.14 -0.04
CA GLY A 25 -16.67 11.13 0.44
C GLY A 25 -17.83 10.51 1.25
N PHE A 26 -18.12 9.22 1.05
CA PHE A 26 -19.13 8.47 1.79
C PHE A 26 -18.57 7.61 2.92
N LEU A 27 -17.29 7.77 3.28
CA LEU A 27 -16.67 6.96 4.32
C LEU A 27 -17.31 7.20 5.69
N TYR A 28 -18.03 6.19 6.21
CA TYR A 28 -18.54 6.23 7.57
C TYR A 28 -17.42 5.92 8.59
N TRP A 29 -17.02 6.93 9.36
CA TRP A 29 -15.96 6.82 10.36
C TRP A 29 -16.38 6.08 11.64
N SER A 30 -16.56 4.76 11.53
CA SER A 30 -16.72 3.88 12.69
C SER A 30 -15.52 3.97 13.64
N ARG A 31 -15.68 3.51 14.89
CA ARG A 31 -14.55 3.44 15.84
C ARG A 31 -13.38 2.61 15.30
N GLN A 32 -13.67 1.54 14.56
CA GLN A 32 -12.63 0.69 13.97
C GLN A 32 -11.92 1.40 12.82
N HIS A 33 -12.66 2.09 11.95
CA HIS A 33 -12.07 2.88 10.86
C HIS A 33 -11.17 3.99 11.39
N LYS A 34 -11.61 4.74 12.41
CA LYS A 34 -10.77 5.78 13.05
C LYS A 34 -9.48 5.20 13.63
N LYS A 35 -9.56 4.03 14.27
CA LYS A 35 -8.38 3.36 14.84
C LYS A 35 -7.43 2.89 13.74
N ALA A 36 -7.94 2.24 12.69
CA ALA A 36 -7.12 1.78 11.58
C ALA A 36 -6.45 2.95 10.84
N PHE A 37 -7.20 4.03 10.62
CA PHE A 37 -6.67 5.24 9.99
C PHE A 37 -5.57 5.90 10.84
N ALA A 38 -5.78 6.01 12.16
CA ALA A 38 -4.75 6.53 13.05
C ALA A 38 -3.48 5.67 13.05
N VAL A 39 -3.59 4.35 12.86
CA VAL A 39 -2.41 3.47 12.69
C VAL A 39 -1.68 3.78 11.38
N LEU A 40 -2.41 3.99 10.29
CA LEU A 40 -1.83 4.37 8.99
C LEU A 40 -1.13 5.73 9.07
N GLU A 41 -1.80 6.75 9.59
CA GLU A 41 -1.24 8.10 9.77
C GLU A 41 0.00 8.06 10.66
N TYR A 42 -0.09 7.38 11.81
CA TYR A 42 1.03 7.28 12.73
C TYR A 42 2.20 6.50 12.10
N GLY A 43 1.94 5.45 11.34
CA GLY A 43 2.96 4.69 10.60
C GLY A 43 3.76 5.59 9.66
N ILE A 44 3.07 6.44 8.89
CA ILE A 44 3.69 7.40 7.96
C ILE A 44 4.50 8.47 8.71
N LEU A 45 3.90 9.05 9.75
CA LEU A 45 4.51 10.13 10.54
C LEU A 45 5.74 9.66 11.33
N SER A 46 5.66 8.47 11.92
CA SER A 46 6.75 7.85 12.69
C SER A 46 7.82 7.19 11.81
N GLN A 47 7.59 7.15 10.49
CA GLN A 47 8.44 6.46 9.51
C GLN A 47 8.65 4.99 9.88
N ALA A 48 7.59 4.33 10.34
CA ALA A 48 7.62 2.91 10.63
C ALA A 48 8.00 2.13 9.35
N PRO A 49 9.00 1.23 9.40
CA PRO A 49 9.43 0.51 8.20
C PRO A 49 8.30 -0.28 7.55
N ILE A 50 7.43 -0.89 8.38
CA ILE A 50 6.26 -1.64 7.94
C ILE A 50 5.08 -1.31 8.84
N THR A 51 3.97 -0.90 8.24
CA THR A 51 2.67 -0.71 8.92
C THR A 51 1.70 -1.78 8.43
N LEU A 52 1.05 -2.51 9.35
CA LEU A 52 0.11 -3.58 9.00
C LEU A 52 -1.32 -3.22 9.41
N VAL A 53 -2.25 -3.25 8.44
CA VAL A 53 -3.69 -3.10 8.71
C VAL A 53 -4.44 -4.28 8.12
N THR A 54 -5.17 -4.99 8.99
CA THR A 54 -6.00 -6.12 8.57
C THR A 54 -7.46 -5.92 8.92
N GLY A 55 -8.35 -6.40 8.05
CA GLY A 55 -9.80 -6.38 8.27
C GLY A 55 -10.51 -7.34 7.32
N GLU A 56 -11.73 -7.72 7.66
CA GLU A 56 -12.56 -8.62 6.87
C GLU A 56 -12.84 -8.07 5.46
N ILE A 57 -13.29 -8.94 4.56
CA ILE A 57 -13.76 -8.53 3.23
C ILE A 57 -14.93 -7.53 3.40
N GLY A 58 -14.90 -6.45 2.61
CA GLY A 58 -15.93 -5.41 2.67
C GLY A 58 -15.80 -4.47 3.89
N SER A 59 -14.74 -4.56 4.70
CA SER A 59 -14.55 -3.67 5.86
C SER A 59 -14.05 -2.25 5.50
N GLY A 60 -14.13 -1.84 4.23
CA GLY A 60 -13.72 -0.50 3.79
C GLY A 60 -12.21 -0.23 3.77
N LYS A 61 -11.35 -1.26 3.72
CA LYS A 61 -9.88 -1.12 3.69
C LYS A 61 -9.38 -0.26 2.53
N THR A 62 -9.80 -0.58 1.31
CA THR A 62 -9.44 0.18 0.10
C THR A 62 -9.97 1.62 0.16
N THR A 63 -11.20 1.83 0.66
CA THR A 63 -11.74 3.20 0.86
C THR A 63 -10.92 3.99 1.89
N LEU A 64 -10.45 3.34 2.96
CA LEU A 64 -9.55 3.98 3.93
C LEU A 64 -8.20 4.35 3.31
N LEU A 65 -7.64 3.48 2.46
CA LEU A 65 -6.42 3.79 1.72
C LEU A 65 -6.61 4.98 0.77
N GLN A 66 -7.72 5.04 0.02
CA GLN A 66 -8.02 6.19 -0.83
C GLN A 66 -8.14 7.49 -0.03
N GLN A 67 -8.75 7.43 1.15
CA GLN A 67 -8.82 8.56 2.06
C GLN A 67 -7.45 8.96 2.64
N LEU A 68 -6.55 8.00 2.82
CA LEU A 68 -5.18 8.28 3.24
C LEU A 68 -4.42 8.98 2.11
N LEU A 69 -4.51 8.45 0.89
CA LEU A 69 -3.85 8.98 -0.30
C LEU A 69 -4.29 10.42 -0.61
N SER A 70 -5.55 10.79 -0.32
CA SER A 70 -6.04 12.16 -0.49
C SER A 70 -5.48 13.17 0.51
N GLN A 71 -4.80 12.70 1.57
CA GLN A 71 -4.19 13.51 2.63
C GLN A 71 -2.66 13.42 2.66
N ILE A 72 -2.06 12.58 1.82
CA ILE A 72 -0.60 12.47 1.74
C ILE A 72 -0.04 13.74 1.10
N ASP A 73 1.02 14.27 1.70
CA ASP A 73 1.75 15.45 1.26
C ASP A 73 2.46 15.23 -0.09
N GLU A 74 2.69 16.32 -0.83
CA GLU A 74 3.38 16.29 -2.13
C GLU A 74 4.87 15.88 -2.05
N ASP A 75 5.46 15.83 -0.83
CA ASP A 75 6.83 15.36 -0.60
C ASP A 75 6.94 13.82 -0.51
N VAL A 76 5.86 13.10 -0.82
CA VAL A 76 5.82 11.64 -0.80
C VAL A 76 5.49 11.08 -2.17
N THR A 77 6.33 10.16 -2.63
CA THR A 77 6.07 9.34 -3.81
C THR A 77 5.44 8.03 -3.38
N VAL A 78 4.24 7.75 -3.89
CA VAL A 78 3.47 6.57 -3.51
C VAL A 78 3.40 5.57 -4.66
N GLY A 79 3.76 4.32 -4.38
CA GLY A 79 3.45 3.17 -5.24
C GLY A 79 2.31 2.37 -4.63
N LEU A 80 1.14 2.31 -5.26
CA LEU A 80 0.02 1.47 -4.84
C LEU A 80 -0.03 0.18 -5.69
N ILE A 81 0.02 -0.96 -5.02
CA ILE A 81 -0.05 -2.28 -5.64
C ILE A 81 -1.31 -2.99 -5.11
N SER A 82 -2.35 -3.03 -5.93
CA SER A 82 -3.58 -3.79 -5.68
C SER A 82 -3.54 -5.04 -6.58
N ASN A 83 -3.52 -6.24 -6.01
CA ASN A 83 -3.33 -7.53 -6.70
C ASN A 83 -1.88 -7.93 -6.98
N ALA A 84 -0.96 -7.68 -6.05
CA ALA A 84 0.33 -8.35 -6.10
C ALA A 84 0.10 -9.88 -5.99
N GLN A 85 0.29 -10.57 -7.10
CA GLN A 85 0.43 -12.03 -7.15
C GLN A 85 1.85 -12.28 -7.63
N GLY A 86 2.56 -13.20 -6.99
CA GLY A 86 3.84 -13.63 -7.49
C GLY A 86 4.80 -14.21 -6.45
N ASP A 87 5.76 -14.96 -6.99
CA ASP A 87 6.94 -15.44 -6.29
C ASP A 87 8.09 -14.42 -6.42
N ARG A 88 9.26 -14.77 -5.86
CA ARG A 88 10.45 -13.92 -5.83
C ARG A 88 10.80 -13.36 -7.21
N GLY A 89 10.88 -12.03 -7.32
CA GLY A 89 11.30 -11.31 -8.53
C GLY A 89 10.18 -10.74 -9.41
N GLU A 90 8.97 -11.28 -9.35
CA GLU A 90 7.79 -10.62 -9.94
C GLU A 90 7.42 -9.38 -9.11
N LEU A 91 7.68 -9.42 -7.80
CA LEU A 91 7.35 -8.36 -6.87
C LEU A 91 8.08 -7.04 -7.17
N ILE A 92 9.37 -7.10 -7.49
CA ILE A 92 10.13 -5.88 -7.87
C ILE A 92 9.57 -5.27 -9.14
N GLN A 93 9.17 -6.09 -10.11
CA GLN A 93 8.54 -5.59 -11.33
C GLN A 93 7.22 -4.87 -11.04
N TRP A 94 6.37 -5.44 -10.17
CA TRP A 94 5.15 -4.77 -9.71
C TRP A 94 5.43 -3.43 -9.02
N ILE A 95 6.47 -3.37 -8.18
CA ILE A 95 6.90 -2.15 -7.49
C ILE A 95 7.36 -1.08 -8.49
N LEU A 96 8.25 -1.45 -9.42
CA LEU A 96 8.77 -0.51 -10.43
C LEU A 96 7.64 0.03 -11.30
N ASN A 97 6.69 -0.84 -11.72
CA ASN A 97 5.51 -0.43 -12.46
C ASN A 97 4.63 0.55 -11.66
N ALA A 98 4.40 0.28 -10.37
CA ALA A 98 3.61 1.16 -9.50
C ALA A 98 4.27 2.52 -9.25
N LEU A 99 5.61 2.55 -9.26
CA LEU A 99 6.41 3.78 -9.18
C LEU A 99 6.62 4.45 -10.55
N GLN A 100 6.03 3.91 -11.62
CA GLN A 100 6.17 4.39 -13.00
C GLN A 100 7.62 4.40 -13.50
N VAL A 101 8.45 3.48 -13.00
CA VAL A 101 9.82 3.26 -13.45
C VAL A 101 9.80 2.27 -14.62
N PRO A 102 10.30 2.65 -15.81
CA PRO A 102 10.30 1.77 -16.97
C PRO A 102 11.24 0.57 -16.75
N VAL A 103 10.74 -0.62 -17.02
CA VAL A 103 11.48 -1.88 -16.88
C VAL A 103 11.65 -2.53 -18.24
N ASP A 104 12.87 -2.93 -18.56
CA ASP A 104 13.14 -3.78 -19.74
C ASP A 104 12.54 -5.18 -19.48
N PRO A 105 11.70 -5.72 -20.37
CA PRO A 105 11.17 -7.08 -20.23
C PRO A 105 12.25 -8.18 -20.10
N ALA A 106 13.47 -7.93 -20.57
CA ALA A 106 14.61 -8.83 -20.44
C ALA A 106 15.48 -8.56 -19.19
N ALA A 107 15.13 -7.58 -18.36
CA ALA A 107 15.89 -7.26 -17.16
C ALA A 107 15.90 -8.43 -16.18
N SER A 108 17.08 -8.77 -15.70
CA SER A 108 17.25 -9.70 -14.59
C SER A 108 16.77 -9.08 -13.28
N TYR A 109 16.48 -9.93 -12.29
CA TYR A 109 16.20 -9.53 -10.90
C TYR A 109 17.19 -8.50 -10.37
N VAL A 110 18.49 -8.73 -10.58
CA VAL A 110 19.56 -7.87 -10.06
C VAL A 110 19.50 -6.49 -10.71
N GLN A 111 19.21 -6.42 -12.01
CA GLN A 111 19.06 -5.15 -12.72
C GLN A 111 17.82 -4.39 -12.23
N MET A 112 16.68 -5.06 -12.08
CA MET A 112 15.46 -4.45 -11.53
C MET A 112 15.68 -3.95 -10.10
N PHE A 113 16.36 -4.74 -9.27
CA PHE A 113 16.69 -4.34 -7.91
C PHE A 113 17.61 -3.11 -7.85
N GLN A 114 18.59 -3.03 -8.76
CA GLN A 114 19.44 -1.84 -8.88
C GLN A 114 18.64 -0.62 -9.33
N GLN A 115 17.76 -0.77 -10.32
CA GLN A 115 16.86 0.31 -10.77
C GLN A 115 15.98 0.84 -9.63
N LEU A 116 15.45 -0.07 -8.79
CA LEU A 116 14.67 0.33 -7.62
C LEU A 116 15.55 1.12 -6.62
N GLN A 117 16.76 0.65 -6.31
CA GLN A 117 17.67 1.37 -5.43
C GLN A 117 18.02 2.77 -5.95
N ASP A 118 18.35 2.87 -7.23
CA ASP A 118 18.70 4.15 -7.86
C ASP A 118 17.53 5.12 -7.81
N PHE A 119 16.31 4.63 -8.04
CA PHE A 119 15.08 5.41 -7.90
C PHE A 119 14.89 5.90 -6.45
N LEU A 120 14.98 5.01 -5.46
CA LEU A 120 14.84 5.36 -4.04
C LEU A 120 15.88 6.41 -3.59
N LEU A 121 17.12 6.30 -4.08
CA LEU A 121 18.18 7.28 -3.81
C LEU A 121 17.91 8.63 -4.48
N ALA A 122 17.39 8.64 -5.70
CA ALA A 122 17.02 9.86 -6.40
C ALA A 122 15.87 10.60 -5.71
N GLU A 123 14.84 9.88 -5.27
CA GLU A 123 13.74 10.41 -4.47
C GLU A 123 14.25 11.03 -3.16
N TYR A 124 15.10 10.29 -2.44
CA TYR A 124 15.73 10.77 -1.20
C TYR A 124 16.58 12.03 -1.43
N ALA A 125 17.37 12.08 -2.51
CA ALA A 125 18.17 13.26 -2.87
C ALA A 125 17.30 14.47 -3.24
N ALA A 126 16.08 14.23 -3.74
CA ALA A 126 15.06 15.26 -3.98
C ALA A 126 14.28 15.67 -2.72
N GLY A 127 14.62 15.11 -1.55
CA GLY A 127 13.92 15.35 -0.28
C GLY A 127 12.56 14.66 -0.20
N ARG A 128 12.27 13.71 -1.09
CA ARG A 128 11.02 12.95 -1.12
C ARG A 128 11.16 11.61 -0.43
N ARG A 129 10.06 11.14 0.15
CA ARG A 129 9.94 9.82 0.79
C ARG A 129 9.19 8.88 -0.12
N VAL A 130 9.55 7.59 -0.12
CA VAL A 130 8.82 6.58 -0.90
C VAL A 130 7.98 5.70 0.02
N ILE A 131 6.70 5.57 -0.30
CA ILE A 131 5.76 4.69 0.40
C ILE A 131 5.19 3.69 -0.60
N LEU A 132 5.37 2.40 -0.30
CA LEU A 132 4.77 1.32 -1.06
C LEU A 132 3.58 0.76 -0.29
N ILE A 133 2.40 0.82 -0.91
CA ILE A 133 1.16 0.30 -0.35
C ILE A 133 0.79 -0.97 -1.08
N PHE A 134 0.72 -2.08 -0.36
CA PHE A 134 0.24 -3.36 -0.87
C PHE A 134 -1.18 -3.60 -0.34
N ASP A 135 -2.17 -3.44 -1.23
CA ASP A 135 -3.55 -3.82 -0.95
C ASP A 135 -3.78 -5.29 -1.32
N GLU A 136 -4.63 -5.96 -0.56
CA GLU A 136 -4.83 -7.42 -0.62
C GLU A 136 -3.53 -8.22 -0.41
N ALA A 137 -2.65 -7.76 0.48
CA ALA A 137 -1.32 -8.35 0.73
C ALA A 137 -1.37 -9.79 1.27
N GLN A 138 -2.52 -10.32 1.70
CA GLN A 138 -2.66 -11.74 2.02
C GLN A 138 -2.46 -12.66 0.81
N ASN A 139 -2.51 -12.12 -0.41
CA ASN A 139 -2.26 -12.88 -1.64
C ASN A 139 -0.76 -13.11 -1.90
N LEU A 140 0.13 -12.43 -1.17
CA LEU A 140 1.56 -12.64 -1.26
C LEU A 140 1.95 -13.98 -0.62
N SER A 141 3.00 -14.61 -1.16
CA SER A 141 3.65 -15.75 -0.51
C SER A 141 4.47 -15.31 0.71
N MET A 142 4.85 -16.25 1.57
CA MET A 142 5.78 -15.97 2.68
C MET A 142 7.13 -15.46 2.16
N GLU A 143 7.58 -16.02 1.03
CA GLU A 143 8.78 -15.60 0.32
C GLU A 143 8.67 -14.16 -0.19
N GLY A 144 7.51 -13.77 -0.73
CA GLY A 144 7.22 -12.39 -1.14
C GLY A 144 7.23 -11.41 0.05
N LEU A 145 6.63 -11.79 1.18
CA LEU A 145 6.69 -10.97 2.40
C LEU A 145 8.13 -10.81 2.93
N GLU A 146 8.95 -11.86 2.85
CA GLU A 146 10.36 -11.80 3.22
C GLU A 146 11.16 -10.93 2.24
N GLU A 147 10.83 -10.94 0.95
CA GLU A 147 11.38 -10.02 -0.04
C GLU A 147 11.06 -8.56 0.31
N LEU A 148 9.80 -8.25 0.66
CA LEU A 148 9.42 -6.93 1.15
C LEU A 148 10.19 -6.52 2.40
N ARG A 149 10.38 -7.44 3.35
CA ARG A 149 11.24 -7.18 4.53
C ARG A 149 12.65 -6.79 4.10
N MET A 150 13.21 -7.45 3.09
CA MET A 150 14.55 -7.13 2.58
C MET A 150 14.62 -5.71 1.99
N LEU A 151 13.59 -5.25 1.29
CA LEU A 151 13.54 -3.88 0.74
C LEU A 151 13.65 -2.80 1.82
N THR A 152 13.07 -3.03 3.00
CA THR A 152 13.19 -2.09 4.14
C THR A 152 14.61 -1.99 4.73
N ASN A 153 15.58 -2.77 4.23
CA ASN A 153 16.99 -2.59 4.57
C ASN A 153 17.72 -1.62 3.64
N ILE A 154 17.07 -1.17 2.56
CA ILE A 154 17.65 -0.17 1.66
C ILE A 154 17.61 1.17 2.38
N ASN A 155 18.79 1.57 2.87
CA ASN A 155 18.97 2.76 3.69
C ASN A 155 20.08 3.63 3.09
N SER A 156 19.97 4.95 3.25
CA SER A 156 21.05 5.91 2.96
C SER A 156 21.50 6.54 4.27
N ASN A 157 22.77 6.32 4.65
CA ASN A 157 23.33 6.71 5.94
C ASN A 157 22.53 6.17 7.15
N LYS A 158 21.61 6.98 7.68
CA LYS A 158 20.77 6.67 8.85
C LYS A 158 19.28 6.63 8.52
N ASP A 159 18.91 6.94 7.28
CA ASP A 159 17.52 7.11 6.88
C ASP A 159 17.04 5.91 6.07
N VAL A 160 15.81 5.47 6.38
CA VAL A 160 15.10 4.42 5.62
C VAL A 160 14.55 5.06 4.35
N LEU A 161 14.86 4.48 3.19
CA LEU A 161 14.46 5.06 1.91
C LEU A 161 13.04 4.68 1.47
N VAL A 162 12.47 3.63 2.07
CA VAL A 162 11.16 3.10 1.69
C VAL A 162 10.37 2.64 2.93
N GLN A 163 9.13 3.08 3.02
CA GLN A 163 8.16 2.56 3.99
C GLN A 163 7.16 1.65 3.31
N LEU A 164 6.72 0.62 4.02
CA LEU A 164 5.73 -0.32 3.53
C LEU A 164 4.42 -0.19 4.32
N ILE A 165 3.31 -0.15 3.61
CA ILE A 165 1.97 -0.28 4.20
C ILE A 165 1.36 -1.56 3.63
N LEU A 166 1.15 -2.55 4.49
CA LEU A 166 0.54 -3.83 4.13
C LEU A 166 -0.92 -3.82 4.59
N VAL A 167 -1.83 -3.91 3.63
CA VAL A 167 -3.27 -3.95 3.89
C VAL A 167 -3.83 -5.26 3.38
N GLY A 168 -4.63 -5.94 4.20
CA GLY A 168 -5.17 -7.23 3.79
C GLY A 168 -6.21 -7.81 4.73
N GLN A 169 -6.48 -9.09 4.55
CA GLN A 169 -7.41 -9.86 5.37
C GLN A 169 -6.71 -10.42 6.63
N PRO A 170 -7.44 -10.93 7.64
CA PRO A 170 -6.83 -11.47 8.86
C PRO A 170 -5.74 -12.53 8.65
N GLU A 171 -5.79 -13.25 7.53
CA GLU A 171 -4.80 -14.24 7.08
C GLU A 171 -3.41 -13.61 6.96
N LEU A 172 -3.31 -12.37 6.48
CA LEU A 172 -2.05 -11.64 6.41
C LEU A 172 -1.42 -11.48 7.80
N ARG A 173 -2.24 -11.16 8.81
CA ARG A 173 -1.76 -11.07 10.20
C ARG A 173 -1.27 -12.43 10.70
N ALA A 174 -1.99 -13.50 10.39
CA ALA A 174 -1.57 -14.85 10.74
C ALA A 174 -0.24 -15.24 10.06
N MET A 175 -0.04 -14.86 8.79
CA MET A 175 1.21 -15.07 8.06
C MET A 175 2.38 -14.31 8.70
N VAL A 176 2.20 -13.02 9.01
CA VAL A 176 3.22 -12.19 9.67
C VAL A 176 3.59 -12.75 11.05
N GLN A 177 2.61 -13.25 11.82
CA GLN A 177 2.82 -13.83 13.14
C GLN A 177 3.41 -15.25 13.10
N HIS A 178 3.54 -15.86 11.92
CA HIS A 178 4.07 -17.20 11.78
C HIS A 178 5.53 -17.27 12.30
N PRO A 179 5.95 -18.35 12.99
CA PRO A 179 7.30 -18.45 13.57
C PRO A 179 8.46 -18.30 12.58
N ARG A 180 8.23 -18.57 11.29
CA ARG A 180 9.23 -18.36 10.23
C ARG A 180 9.38 -16.88 9.82
N MET A 181 8.37 -16.05 10.10
CA MET A 181 8.30 -14.63 9.73
C MET A 181 8.67 -13.70 10.90
N ARG A 182 9.33 -14.21 11.96
CA ARG A 182 9.70 -13.38 13.13
C ARG A 182 10.50 -12.13 12.77
N GLN A 183 11.37 -12.20 11.76
CA GLN A 183 12.17 -11.05 11.33
C GLN A 183 11.31 -9.94 10.72
N LEU A 184 10.29 -10.32 9.95
CA LEU A 184 9.30 -9.40 9.40
C LEU A 184 8.44 -8.82 10.54
N ALA A 185 7.91 -9.67 11.42
CA ALA A 185 7.06 -9.26 12.54
C ALA A 185 7.72 -8.22 13.47
N GLN A 186 9.05 -8.29 13.65
CA GLN A 186 9.80 -7.31 14.44
C GLN A 186 9.89 -5.91 13.81
N ARG A 187 9.59 -5.79 12.52
CA ARG A 187 9.58 -4.52 11.79
C ARG A 187 8.18 -3.93 11.61
N VAL A 188 7.15 -4.69 11.96
CA VAL A 188 5.76 -4.26 11.88
C VAL A 188 5.41 -3.44 13.11
N ALA A 189 4.94 -2.21 12.89
CA ALA A 189 4.34 -1.33 13.88
C ALA A 189 2.82 -1.55 13.99
#